data_AF-A0A7J2I1X9-F1
#
_entry.id   AF-A0A7J2I1X9-F1
#
_cell.length_a   1.000
_cell.length_b   1.000
_cell.length_c   1.000
_cell.angle_alpha   90.00
_cell.angle_beta   90.00
_cell.angle_gamma   90.00
#
_symmetry.space_group_name_H-M   'P 1'
#
loop_
_entity.id
_entity.type
_entity.pdbx_description
1 polymer ?
#
loop_
_entity_poly.entity_id
_entity_poly.type
_entity_poly.pdbx_seq_one_letter_code
_entity_poly.pdbx_strand_id
1 'polypeptide(L)'
;KKGYAKLRNAGKYCVFYNAEKQLCKVYKYRPLGCRIYPVIFVEGKGVVVDDLCPSKHTVSTVELQRKGRILRKLLKRIDAEAEKRVLHKSIKKA
;
A
#
# COMPACT_ATOMS: atom_id res chain seq x y z
N LYS A 1 15.59 1.64 -1.15
CA LYS A 1 15.32 1.46 0.31
C LYS A 1 15.56 -0.02 0.64
N LYS A 2 16.41 -0.31 1.64
CA LYS A 2 16.84 -1.68 1.98
C LYS A 2 15.67 -2.48 2.59
N GLY A 3 15.47 -3.73 2.18
CA GLY A 3 14.49 -4.65 2.80
C GLY A 3 13.02 -4.53 2.37
N TYR A 4 12.57 -3.39 1.86
CA TYR A 4 11.16 -3.19 1.49
C TYR A 4 10.76 -4.00 0.26
N ALA A 5 9.66 -4.76 0.40
CA ALA A 5 9.00 -5.38 -0.75
C ALA A 5 8.25 -4.32 -1.56
N LYS A 6 8.38 -4.38 -2.88
CA LYS A 6 7.66 -3.50 -3.81
C LYS A 6 6.72 -4.32 -4.68
N LEU A 7 5.53 -3.79 -4.91
CA LEU A 7 4.61 -4.36 -5.89
C LEU A 7 5.26 -4.30 -7.27
N ARG A 8 5.27 -5.43 -7.98
CA ARG A 8 5.82 -5.49 -9.33
C ARG A 8 4.84 -4.86 -10.31
N ASN A 9 5.33 -3.99 -11.17
CA ASN A 9 4.59 -3.46 -12.31
C ASN A 9 4.95 -4.23 -13.59
N ALA A 10 3.97 -4.32 -14.50
CA ALA A 10 4.13 -4.81 -15.87
C ALA A 10 3.69 -3.66 -16.80
N GLY A 11 4.66 -2.97 -17.39
CA GLY A 11 4.42 -1.71 -18.11
C GLY A 11 3.88 -0.62 -17.17
N LYS A 12 2.77 0.02 -17.57
CA LYS A 12 2.13 1.10 -16.80
C LYS A 12 1.31 0.61 -15.60
N TYR A 13 1.02 -0.68 -15.50
CA TYR A 13 0.08 -1.22 -14.52
C TYR A 13 0.75 -2.16 -13.51
N CYS A 14 0.08 -2.37 -12.38
CA CYS A 14 0.42 -3.45 -11.45
C CYS A 14 0.26 -4.83 -12.13
N VAL A 15 1.10 -5.80 -11.78
CA VAL A 15 1.05 -7.20 -12.24
C VAL A 15 -0.33 -7.88 -12.10
N PHE A 16 -1.18 -7.39 -11.19
CA PHE A 16 -2.54 -7.90 -10.97
C PHE A 16 -3.61 -7.29 -11.88
N TYR A 17 -3.29 -6.24 -12.63
CA TYR A 17 -4.24 -5.62 -13.55
C TYR A 17 -4.52 -6.56 -14.75
N ASN A 18 -5.79 -6.66 -15.14
CA ASN A 18 -6.23 -7.27 -16.38
C ASN A 18 -6.67 -6.13 -17.31
N ALA A 19 -5.93 -5.94 -18.42
CA ALA A 19 -6.19 -4.84 -19.36
C ALA A 19 -7.46 -5.05 -20.19
N GLU A 20 -7.77 -6.29 -20.57
CA GLU A 20 -8.97 -6.63 -21.36
C GLU A 20 -10.25 -6.37 -20.56
N LYS A 21 -10.28 -6.83 -19.30
CA LYS A 21 -11.44 -6.67 -18.41
C LYS A 21 -11.44 -5.34 -17.66
N GLN A 22 -10.35 -4.58 -17.73
CA GLN A 22 -10.08 -3.39 -16.93
C GLN A 22 -10.30 -3.58 -15.41
N LEU A 23 -9.98 -4.78 -14.91
CA LEU A 23 -10.22 -5.18 -13.51
C LEU A 23 -8.98 -5.79 -12.87
N CYS A 24 -8.95 -5.79 -11.53
CA CYS A 24 -7.92 -6.50 -10.79
C CYS A 24 -8.21 -8.01 -10.76
N LYS A 25 -7.26 -8.83 -11.23
CA LYS A 25 -7.35 -10.30 -11.23
C LYS A 25 -7.56 -10.89 -9.83
N VAL A 26 -7.12 -10.19 -8.79
CA VAL A 26 -7.24 -10.61 -7.39
C VAL A 26 -8.16 -9.69 -6.59
N TYR A 27 -9.19 -9.08 -7.20
CA TYR A 27 -10.00 -8.04 -6.56
C TYR A 27 -10.55 -8.44 -5.18
N LYS A 28 -11.03 -9.68 -5.01
CA LYS A 28 -11.51 -10.23 -3.72
C LYS A 28 -10.40 -10.29 -2.66
N TYR A 29 -9.18 -10.63 -3.08
CA TYR A 29 -8.00 -10.82 -2.24
C TYR A 29 -7.03 -9.63 -2.25
N ARG A 30 -7.45 -8.48 -2.80
CA ARG A 30 -6.57 -7.34 -3.06
C ARG A 30 -5.80 -6.92 -1.80
N PRO A 31 -4.53 -6.50 -1.92
CA PRO A 31 -3.72 -6.10 -0.78
C PRO A 31 -4.42 -5.05 0.09
N LEU A 32 -4.13 -5.05 1.39
CA LEU A 32 -4.74 -4.11 2.33
C LEU A 32 -4.52 -2.64 1.90
N GLY A 33 -3.33 -2.30 1.36
CA GLY A 33 -3.08 -0.97 0.79
C GLY A 33 -4.08 -0.57 -0.30
N CYS A 34 -4.42 -1.49 -1.20
CA CYS A 34 -5.43 -1.24 -2.25
C CYS A 34 -6.86 -1.10 -1.68
N ARG A 35 -7.17 -1.66 -0.50
CA ARG A 35 -8.47 -1.46 0.18
C ARG A 35 -8.55 -0.14 0.94
N ILE A 36 -7.41 0.38 1.39
CA ILE A 36 -7.32 1.64 2.13
C ILE A 36 -7.40 2.83 1.17
N TYR A 37 -6.90 2.69 -0.06
CA TYR A 37 -7.00 3.74 -1.09
C TYR A 37 -8.44 4.29 -1.19
N PRO A 38 -8.64 5.63 -1.26
CA PRO A 38 -7.64 6.68 -1.49
C PRO A 38 -7.00 7.29 -0.23
N VAL A 39 -7.13 6.68 0.95
CA VAL A 39 -6.43 7.18 2.15
C VAL A 39 -4.96 6.76 2.11
N ILE A 40 -4.05 7.73 2.14
CA ILE A 40 -2.59 7.52 2.01
C ILE A 40 -1.83 8.21 3.16
N PHE A 41 -0.53 7.91 3.27
CA PHE A 41 0.36 8.56 4.22
C PHE A 41 1.40 9.35 3.44
N VAL A 42 1.51 10.64 3.75
CA VAL A 42 2.50 11.54 3.16
C VAL A 42 3.49 11.94 4.25
N GLU A 43 4.79 11.73 3.98
CA GLU A 43 5.86 12.13 4.90
C GLU A 43 5.73 13.64 5.21
N GLY A 44 5.82 14.01 6.49
CA GLY A 44 5.63 15.39 6.95
C GLY A 44 4.17 15.86 7.08
N LYS A 45 3.20 15.25 6.39
CA LYS A 45 1.76 15.62 6.49
C LYS A 45 0.91 14.61 7.27
N GLY A 46 1.31 13.35 7.29
CA GLY A 46 0.56 12.27 7.94
C GLY A 46 -0.49 11.65 7.04
N VAL A 47 -1.63 11.27 7.62
CA VAL A 47 -2.72 10.57 6.90
C VAL A 47 -3.57 11.60 6.16
N VAL A 48 -3.68 11.44 4.84
CA VAL A 48 -4.44 12.33 3.95
C VAL A 48 -5.26 11.54 2.94
N VAL A 49 -6.21 12.18 2.29
CA VAL A 49 -6.87 11.62 1.09
C VAL A 49 -6.04 12.01 -0.12
N ASP A 50 -5.77 11.06 -1.01
CA ASP A 50 -5.01 11.30 -2.23
C ASP A 50 -5.75 12.24 -3.18
N ASP A 51 -5.11 13.37 -3.53
CA ASP A 51 -5.65 14.38 -4.42
C ASP A 51 -5.80 13.91 -5.87
N LEU A 52 -5.07 12.85 -6.25
CA LEU A 52 -5.14 12.26 -7.57
C LEU A 52 -6.38 11.37 -7.76
N CYS A 53 -7.09 11.03 -6.67
CA CYS A 53 -8.26 10.16 -6.76
C CYS A 53 -9.51 10.96 -7.16
N PRO A 54 -10.18 10.63 -8.29
CA PRO A 54 -11.44 11.28 -8.66
C PRO A 54 -12.53 11.16 -7.59
N SER A 55 -12.51 10.06 -6.83
CA SER A 55 -13.46 9.79 -5.74
C SER A 55 -13.01 10.34 -4.38
N LYS A 56 -12.00 11.22 -4.30
CA LYS A 56 -11.52 11.74 -3.00
C LYS A 56 -12.62 12.35 -2.13
N HIS A 57 -13.59 12.99 -2.78
CA HIS A 57 -14.74 13.65 -2.14
C HIS A 57 -15.72 12.67 -1.48
N THR A 58 -15.65 11.37 -1.79
CA THR A 58 -16.54 10.36 -1.18
C THR A 58 -16.02 9.87 0.17
N VAL A 59 -14.78 10.22 0.55
CA VAL A 59 -14.19 9.79 1.82
C VAL A 59 -14.68 10.70 2.94
N SER A 60 -15.55 10.16 3.79
CA SER A 60 -16.00 10.86 5.00
C SER A 60 -14.88 10.99 6.04
N THR A 61 -15.01 11.93 6.98
CA THR A 61 -14.10 12.07 8.12
C THR A 61 -14.00 10.79 8.96
N VAL A 62 -15.11 10.09 9.15
CA VAL A 62 -15.16 8.81 9.88
C VAL A 62 -14.38 7.74 9.13
N GLU A 63 -14.56 7.65 7.81
CA GLU A 63 -13.82 6.72 6.96
C GLU A 63 -12.32 7.03 6.96
N LEU A 64 -11.94 8.31 6.85
CA LEU A 64 -10.55 8.77 6.92
C LEU A 64 -9.89 8.36 8.24
N GLN A 65 -10.55 8.59 9.37
CA GLN A 65 -10.04 8.19 10.68
C GLN A 65 -9.88 6.67 10.79
N ARG A 66 -10.90 5.91 10.38
CA ARG A 66 -10.88 4.43 10.41
C ARG A 66 -9.74 3.89 9.55
N LYS A 67 -9.68 4.29 8.27
CA LYS A 67 -8.65 3.87 7.33
C LYS A 67 -7.26 4.34 7.76
N GLY A 68 -7.14 5.52 8.34
CA GLY A 68 -5.89 6.05 8.89
C GLY A 68 -5.30 5.20 10.01
N ARG A 69 -6.13 4.70 10.94
CA ARG A 69 -5.68 3.75 11.98
C ARG A 69 -5.16 2.45 11.37
N ILE A 70 -5.85 1.92 10.36
CA ILE A 70 -5.44 0.69 9.65
C ILE A 70 -4.14 0.95 8.88
N LEU A 71 -4.00 2.10 8.22
CA LEU A 71 -2.81 2.48 7.46
C LEU A 71 -1.58 2.54 8.35
N ARG A 72 -1.66 3.20 9.52
CA ARG A 72 -0.54 3.27 10.46
C ARG A 72 -0.10 1.87 10.94
N LYS A 73 -1.05 0.96 11.19
CA LYS A 73 -0.74 -0.44 11.54
C LYS A 73 -0.07 -1.17 10.38
N LEU A 74 -0.55 -0.95 9.15
CA LEU A 74 0.04 -1.56 7.95
C LEU A 74 1.48 -1.08 7.72
N LEU A 75 1.75 0.22 7.87
CA LEU A 75 3.10 0.78 7.72
C LEU A 75 4.07 0.18 8.73
N LYS A 76 3.71 0.14 10.03
CA LYS A 76 4.52 -0.51 11.07
C LYS A 76 4.85 -1.97 10.73
N ARG A 77 3.89 -2.71 10.19
CA ARG A 77 4.11 -4.09 9.75
C ARG A 77 5.09 -4.16 8.57
N ILE A 78 4.94 -3.29 7.57
CA ILE A 78 5.82 -3.24 6.40
C ILE A 78 7.26 -2.92 6.83
N ASP A 79 7.44 -1.98 7.76
CA ASP A 79 8.75 -1.59 8.28
C ASP A 79 9.43 -2.77 8.99
N ALA A 80 8.72 -3.42 9.92
CA ALA A 80 9.22 -4.60 10.64
C ALA A 80 9.55 -5.77 9.69
N GLU A 81 8.73 -6.00 8.66
CA GLU A 81 9.03 -7.01 7.64
C GLU A 81 10.26 -6.64 6.81
N ALA A 82 10.48 -5.35 6.52
CA ALA A 82 11.65 -4.88 5.79
C ALA A 82 12.94 -5.11 6.59
N GLU A 83 12.94 -4.77 7.89
CA GLU A 83 14.06 -5.00 8.81
C GLU A 83 14.43 -6.48 8.88
N LYS A 84 13.44 -7.37 9.06
CA LYS A 84 13.66 -8.84 9.06
C LYS A 84 14.32 -9.34 7.78
N ARG A 85 13.91 -8.82 6.61
CA ARG A 85 14.51 -9.20 5.32
C ARG A 85 15.95 -8.71 5.17
N VAL A 86 16.32 -7.60 5.80
CA VAL A 86 17.72 -7.15 5.84
C VAL A 86 18.53 -8.07 6.74
N LEU A 87 18.07 -8.34 7.96
CA LEU A 87 18.77 -9.20 8.92
C LEU A 87 19.02 -10.60 8.35
N HIS A 88 17.99 -11.23 7.76
CA HIS A 88 18.11 -12.55 7.14
C HIS A 88 19.15 -12.60 6.02
N LYS A 89 19.27 -11.52 5.24
CA LYS A 89 20.28 -11.41 4.18
C LYS A 89 21.68 -11.22 4.73
N SER A 90 21.83 -10.55 5.87
CA SER A 90 23.12 -10.41 6.55
C SER A 90 23.59 -11.75 7.11
N ILE A 91 22.70 -12.51 7.75
CA ILE A 91 23.02 -13.83 8.31
C ILE A 91 23.41 -14.82 7.20
N LYS A 92 22.71 -14.84 6.06
CA LYS A 92 23.04 -15.73 4.93
C LYS A 92 24.32 -15.37 4.17
N LYS A 93 24.88 -14.18 4.42
CA LYS A 93 26.11 -13.72 3.78
C LYS A 93 27.35 -13.90 4.65
N ALA A 94 27.16 -14.10 5.95
CA ALA A 94 28.18 -14.54 6.89
C ALA A 94 28.32 -16.06 6.82
#